data_AF-A0A3L7UXW7-F1
#
_entry.id   AF-A0A3L7UXW7-F1
#
_cell.length_a   1.000
_cell.length_b   1.000
_cell.length_c   1.000
_cell.angle_alpha   90.00
_cell.angle_beta   90.00
_cell.angle_gamma   90.00
#
_symmetry.space_group_name_H-M   'P 1'
#
loop_
_entity.id
_entity.type
_entity.pdbx_description
1 polymer ?
#
loop_
_entity_poly.entity_id
_entity_poly.type
_entity_poly.pdbx_seq_one_letter_code
_entity_poly.pdbx_strand_id
1 'polypeptide(L)'
;MVLRDDAGWLQPITTPLQMGMRRALILAGMSLTMGTLPDSDCRVPIDAQVVPTVPVAGYERQKISFATELGDRVPAWLLIPTGQTSPGATLLCLHQTTGIGKDEPAGLGALENLHHAHELAVRGFVCLVQDPSIRRRPL
;
A
#
# COMPACT_ATOMS: atom_id res chain seq x y z
N MET A 1 -3.45 -10.10 27.09
CA MET A 1 -3.21 -8.71 26.63
C MET A 1 -3.64 -7.76 27.75
N VAL A 2 -2.86 -6.72 28.03
CA VAL A 2 -3.03 -5.86 29.22
C VAL A 2 -3.12 -4.37 28.85
N LEU A 3 -3.83 -3.60 29.67
CA LEU A 3 -3.89 -2.13 29.62
C LEU A 3 -3.14 -1.58 30.85
N ARG A 4 -2.42 -0.47 30.69
CA ARG A 4 -1.81 0.24 31.82
C ARG A 4 -2.80 1.30 32.30
N ASP A 5 -3.19 1.26 33.57
CA ASP A 5 -4.04 2.30 34.18
C ASP A 5 -3.23 3.56 34.55
N ASP A 6 -3.92 4.60 35.04
CA ASP A 6 -3.31 5.89 35.41
C ASP A 6 -2.31 5.76 36.57
N ALA A 7 -2.45 4.73 37.41
CA ALA A 7 -1.52 4.40 38.48
C ALA A 7 -0.32 3.55 37.99
N GLY A 8 -0.29 3.22 36.70
CA GLY A 8 0.79 2.50 36.06
C GLY A 8 0.67 0.98 36.16
N TRP A 9 -0.42 0.42 36.69
CA TRP A 9 -0.59 -1.02 36.84
C TRP A 9 -1.14 -1.68 35.58
N LEU A 10 -0.74 -2.93 35.35
CA LEU A 10 -1.20 -3.73 34.22
C LEU A 10 -2.52 -4.44 34.58
N GLN A 11 -3.59 -4.03 33.94
CA GLN A 11 -4.92 -4.61 34.07
C GLN A 11 -5.23 -5.53 32.89
N PRO A 12 -5.85 -6.70 33.10
CA PRO A 12 -6.35 -7.54 32.01
C PRO A 12 -7.38 -6.78 31.15
N ILE A 13 -7.31 -6.96 29.83
CA ILE A 13 -8.33 -6.45 28.90
C ILE A 13 -9.44 -7.49 28.78
N THR A 14 -10.65 -7.12 29.17
CA THR A 14 -11.84 -7.98 29.18
C THR A 14 -13.01 -7.41 28.36
N THR A 15 -12.91 -6.16 27.90
CA THR A 15 -13.98 -5.47 27.16
C THR A 15 -13.49 -4.84 25.85
N PRO A 16 -14.38 -4.64 24.85
CA PRO A 16 -14.05 -3.91 23.63
C PRO A 16 -13.58 -2.47 23.88
N LEU A 17 -14.13 -1.78 24.89
CA LEU A 17 -13.72 -0.44 25.27
C LEU A 17 -12.24 -0.41 25.71
N GLN A 18 -11.84 -1.32 26.59
CA GLN A 18 -10.44 -1.44 27.03
C GLN A 18 -9.51 -1.78 25.87
N MET A 19 -9.97 -2.59 24.90
CA MET A 19 -9.21 -2.84 23.67
C MET A 19 -9.07 -1.58 22.82
N GLY A 20 -10.12 -0.79 22.68
CA GLY A 20 -10.09 0.52 22.02
C GLY A 20 -9.06 1.46 22.66
N MET A 21 -9.03 1.55 24.00
CA MET A 21 -8.03 2.32 24.74
C MET A 21 -6.61 1.80 24.49
N ARG A 22 -6.42 0.48 24.52
CA ARG A 22 -5.11 -0.13 24.25
C ARG A 22 -4.63 0.16 22.82
N ARG A 23 -5.52 0.11 21.83
CA ARG A 23 -5.21 0.47 20.44
C ARG A 23 -4.77 1.93 20.33
N ALA A 24 -5.46 2.85 20.99
CA ALA A 24 -5.07 4.26 21.01
C ALA A 24 -3.66 4.47 21.58
N LEU A 25 -3.33 3.80 22.69
CA LEU A 25 -2.00 3.85 23.28
C LEU A 25 -0.91 3.25 22.37
N ILE A 26 -1.20 2.15 21.66
CA ILE A 26 -0.26 1.55 20.71
C ILE A 26 0.04 2.54 19.58
N LEU A 27 -0.98 3.18 19.01
CA LEU A 27 -0.81 4.17 17.94
C LEU A 27 -0.05 5.42 18.43
N ALA A 28 -0.33 5.87 19.65
CA ALA A 28 0.42 6.97 20.26
C ALA A 28 1.90 6.61 20.47
N GLY A 29 2.21 5.41 20.98
CA GLY A 29 3.58 4.94 21.13
C GLY A 29 4.33 4.81 19.80
N MET A 30 3.65 4.29 18.77
CA MET A 30 4.16 4.25 17.39
C MET A 30 4.50 5.65 16.88
N SER A 31 3.63 6.64 17.09
CA SER A 31 3.84 8.03 16.67
C SER A 31 4.99 8.71 17.43
N LEU A 32 5.15 8.42 18.72
CA LEU A 32 6.29 8.92 19.51
C LEU A 32 7.65 8.44 18.97
N THR A 33 7.67 7.27 18.33
CA THR A 33 8.91 6.67 17.81
C THR A 33 9.16 7.06 16.35
N MET A 34 8.13 7.03 15.51
CA MET A 34 8.24 7.23 14.07
C MET A 34 8.03 8.69 13.62
N GLY A 35 7.59 9.56 14.54
CA GLY A 35 7.11 10.90 14.23
C GLY A 35 5.60 10.95 14.07
N THR A 36 5.06 12.17 14.10
CA THR A 36 3.63 12.41 13.85
C THR A 36 3.29 12.11 12.40
N LEU A 37 2.07 11.64 12.17
CA LEU A 37 1.55 11.55 10.81
C LEU A 37 1.46 12.95 10.20
N PRO A 38 1.70 13.10 8.88
CA PRO A 38 1.56 14.38 8.21
C PRO A 38 0.13 14.91 8.33
N ASP A 39 0.01 16.21 8.57
CA ASP A 39 -1.27 16.91 8.69
C ASP A 39 -1.99 17.02 7.33
N SER A 40 -3.26 17.40 7.36
CA SER A 40 -4.12 17.42 6.15
C SER A 40 -3.71 18.46 5.10
N ASP A 41 -2.99 19.50 5.50
CA ASP A 41 -2.41 20.53 4.64
C ASP A 41 -1.23 20.02 3.79
N CYS A 42 -0.59 18.91 4.17
CA CYS A 42 0.38 18.21 3.33
C CYS A 42 -0.27 17.45 2.16
N ARG A 43 -1.60 17.33 2.11
CA ARG A 43 -2.31 16.57 1.08
C ARG A 43 -2.38 17.35 -0.21
N VAL A 44 -2.07 16.67 -1.32
CA VAL A 44 -2.26 17.18 -2.68
C VAL A 44 -3.34 16.36 -3.41
N PRO A 45 -4.02 16.92 -4.42
CA PRO A 45 -4.85 16.11 -5.31
C PRO A 45 -4.03 14.97 -5.92
N ILE A 46 -4.62 13.78 -6.03
CA ILE A 46 -3.92 12.57 -6.49
C ILE A 46 -3.27 12.72 -7.88
N ASP A 47 -3.81 13.59 -8.73
CA ASP A 47 -3.32 13.87 -10.10
C ASP A 47 -2.80 12.61 -10.81
N ALA A 48 -3.64 11.59 -10.94
CA ALA A 48 -3.21 10.30 -11.49
C ALA A 48 -2.96 10.40 -13.00
N GLN A 49 -1.79 9.96 -13.45
CA GLN A 49 -1.39 9.89 -14.85
C GLN A 49 -1.19 8.45 -15.26
N VAL A 50 -1.75 8.05 -16.40
CA VAL A 50 -1.69 6.69 -16.93
C VAL A 50 -0.86 6.68 -18.21
N VAL A 51 0.07 5.74 -18.32
CA VAL A 51 0.96 5.47 -19.46
C VAL A 51 0.51 4.15 -20.12
N PRO A 52 0.85 3.86 -21.39
CA PRO A 52 0.16 2.83 -22.17
C PRO A 52 0.03 1.47 -21.50
N THR A 53 -1.18 0.93 -21.60
CA THR A 53 -1.60 -0.38 -21.09
C THR A 53 -0.95 -1.52 -21.86
N VAL A 54 -0.47 -2.53 -21.14
CA VAL A 54 -0.01 -3.79 -21.70
C VAL A 54 -1.04 -4.88 -21.38
N PRO A 55 -1.67 -5.51 -22.39
CA PRO A 55 -2.53 -6.65 -22.13
C PRO A 55 -1.68 -7.83 -21.66
N VAL A 56 -2.12 -8.48 -20.59
CA VAL A 56 -1.56 -9.73 -20.09
C VAL A 56 -2.70 -10.75 -20.02
N ALA A 57 -2.40 -12.04 -20.13
CA ALA A 57 -3.43 -13.06 -20.00
C ALA A 57 -4.18 -12.92 -18.65
N GLY A 58 -5.47 -12.56 -18.73
CA GLY A 58 -6.37 -12.42 -17.58
C GLY A 58 -6.46 -11.02 -16.95
N TYR A 59 -5.59 -10.06 -17.31
CA TYR A 59 -5.64 -8.69 -16.78
C TYR A 59 -4.92 -7.68 -17.68
N GLU A 60 -5.27 -6.42 -17.54
CA GLU A 60 -4.53 -5.30 -18.10
C GLU A 60 -3.54 -4.76 -17.08
N ARG A 61 -2.29 -4.54 -17.50
CA ARG A 61 -1.26 -3.89 -16.67
C ARG A 61 -1.02 -2.47 -17.16
N GLN A 62 -1.31 -1.50 -16.30
CA GLN A 62 -1.13 -0.08 -16.57
C GLN A 62 0.02 0.47 -15.74
N LYS A 63 0.90 1.24 -16.37
CA LYS A 63 1.89 2.03 -15.63
C LYS A 63 1.23 3.34 -15.25
N ILE A 64 1.25 3.66 -13.96
CA ILE A 64 0.64 4.89 -13.44
C ILE A 64 1.65 5.70 -12.63
N SER A 65 1.41 7.00 -12.52
CA SER A 65 2.03 7.84 -11.50
C SER A 65 0.98 8.71 -10.83
N PHE A 66 1.15 8.99 -9.54
CA PHE A 66 0.25 9.88 -8.81
C PHE A 66 1.03 10.76 -7.83
N ALA A 67 0.51 11.94 -7.56
CA ALA A 67 1.11 12.88 -6.62
C ALA A 67 0.85 12.43 -5.17
N THR A 68 1.90 12.48 -4.35
CA THR A 68 1.87 12.11 -2.92
C THR A 68 2.07 13.32 -2.01
N GLU A 69 2.94 14.24 -2.43
CA GLU A 69 3.19 15.54 -1.78
C GLU A 69 3.54 16.58 -2.86
N LEU A 70 3.67 17.85 -2.47
CA LEU A 70 4.03 18.91 -3.40
C LEU A 70 5.39 18.64 -4.04
N GLY A 71 5.38 18.41 -5.36
CA GLY A 71 6.59 18.17 -6.14
C GLY A 71 7.12 16.73 -6.11
N ASP A 72 6.37 15.79 -5.52
CA ASP A 72 6.73 14.37 -5.52
C ASP A 72 5.63 13.50 -6.13
N ARG A 73 6.06 12.42 -6.78
CA ARG A 73 5.16 11.48 -7.45
C ARG A 73 5.65 10.06 -7.26
N VAL A 74 4.72 9.15 -7.04
CA VAL A 74 5.00 7.72 -6.91
C VAL A 74 4.65 7.00 -8.21
N PRO A 75 5.61 6.31 -8.86
CA PRO A 75 5.32 5.40 -9.96
C PRO A 75 4.78 4.07 -9.42
N ALA A 76 3.78 3.51 -10.09
CA ALA A 76 3.18 2.23 -9.74
C ALA A 76 2.72 1.45 -10.97
N TRP A 77 2.53 0.13 -10.78
CA TRP A 77 1.71 -0.68 -11.67
C TRP A 77 0.30 -0.78 -11.10
N LEU A 78 -0.68 -0.70 -11.99
CA LEU A 78 -2.08 -1.02 -11.71
C LEU A 78 -2.48 -2.21 -12.57
N LEU A 79 -2.80 -3.33 -11.93
CA LEU A 79 -3.23 -4.55 -12.60
C LEU A 79 -4.75 -4.66 -12.44
N ILE A 80 -5.46 -4.64 -13.56
CA ILE A 80 -6.92 -4.62 -13.62
C ILE A 80 -7.40 -5.91 -14.30
N PRO A 81 -8.07 -6.82 -13.60
CA PRO A 81 -8.60 -8.05 -14.18
C PRO A 81 -9.49 -7.77 -15.40
N THR A 82 -9.37 -8.59 -16.44
CA THR A 82 -10.17 -8.42 -17.67
C THR A 82 -11.65 -8.66 -17.38
N GLY A 83 -12.52 -7.83 -17.98
CA GLY A 83 -13.97 -7.98 -17.86
C GLY A 83 -14.56 -7.46 -16.55
N GLN A 84 -13.78 -6.74 -15.74
CA GLN A 84 -14.29 -6.10 -14.53
C GLN A 84 -15.17 -4.89 -14.89
N THR A 85 -16.45 -4.93 -14.51
CA THR A 85 -17.45 -3.89 -14.82
C THR A 85 -17.93 -3.12 -13.59
N SER A 86 -17.50 -3.54 -12.40
CA SER A 86 -17.81 -2.92 -11.11
C SER A 86 -16.56 -2.89 -10.23
N PRO A 87 -16.50 -2.01 -9.20
CA PRO A 87 -15.38 -1.96 -8.29
C PRO A 87 -15.12 -3.33 -7.64
N GLY A 88 -13.90 -3.84 -7.82
CA GLY A 88 -13.45 -5.11 -7.25
C GLY A 88 -12.65 -4.93 -5.96
N ALA A 89 -12.42 -6.04 -5.26
CA ALA A 89 -11.47 -6.08 -4.15
C ALA A 89 -10.08 -5.61 -4.64
N THR A 90 -9.54 -4.60 -3.97
CA THR A 90 -8.27 -3.95 -4.34
C THR A 90 -7.21 -4.24 -3.29
N LEU A 91 -6.04 -4.66 -3.73
CA LEU A 91 -4.91 -5.05 -2.88
C LEU A 91 -3.71 -4.14 -3.14
N LEU A 92 -3.08 -3.69 -2.06
CA LEU A 92 -1.79 -3.01 -2.11
C LEU A 92 -0.68 -4.06 -2.01
N CYS A 93 0.08 -4.23 -3.08
CA CYS A 93 1.17 -5.20 -3.16
C CYS A 93 2.51 -4.46 -3.02
N LEU A 94 3.20 -4.73 -1.91
CA LEU A 94 4.51 -4.13 -1.62
C LEU A 94 5.62 -5.07 -2.08
N HIS A 95 6.69 -4.49 -2.64
CA HIS A 95 7.88 -5.25 -3.02
C HIS A 95 8.93 -5.24 -1.88
N GLN A 96 9.82 -6.22 -1.88
CA GLN A 96 10.99 -6.27 -0.99
C GLN A 96 12.09 -5.29 -1.43
N THR A 97 13.20 -5.20 -0.69
CA THR A 97 14.33 -4.35 -1.08
C THR A 97 15.12 -4.98 -2.23
N THR A 98 14.64 -4.82 -3.47
CA THR A 98 15.23 -5.39 -4.70
C THR A 98 15.42 -4.33 -5.78
N GLY A 99 16.40 -4.54 -6.66
CA GLY A 99 16.75 -3.58 -7.73
C GLY A 99 15.62 -3.33 -8.72
N ILE A 100 14.81 -4.34 -9.02
CA ILE A 100 13.66 -4.24 -9.95
C ILE A 100 12.40 -3.68 -9.28
N GLY A 101 12.39 -3.51 -7.95
CA GLY A 101 11.29 -2.90 -7.19
C GLY A 101 9.92 -3.52 -7.49
N LYS A 102 8.92 -2.67 -7.74
CA LYS A 102 7.53 -3.03 -8.09
C LYS A 102 7.38 -3.98 -9.29
N ASP A 103 8.39 -4.09 -10.15
CA ASP A 103 8.33 -4.94 -11.33
C ASP A 103 8.29 -6.44 -10.94
N GLU A 104 8.96 -6.81 -9.83
CA GLU A 104 8.97 -8.19 -9.33
C GLU A 104 7.56 -8.71 -9.02
N PRO A 105 6.80 -8.12 -8.07
CA PRO A 105 5.44 -8.59 -7.79
C PRO A 105 4.48 -8.43 -8.98
N ALA A 106 4.74 -7.48 -9.89
CA ALA A 106 3.96 -7.27 -11.10
C ALA A 106 4.21 -8.32 -12.21
N GLY A 107 5.05 -9.33 -11.96
CA GLY A 107 5.30 -10.42 -12.88
C GLY A 107 6.33 -10.12 -13.95
N LEU A 108 7.24 -9.17 -13.71
CA LEU A 108 8.31 -8.78 -14.62
C LEU A 108 9.70 -9.21 -14.12
N GLY A 109 9.77 -9.90 -12.98
CA GLY A 109 11.00 -10.46 -12.42
C GLY A 109 11.31 -11.86 -12.94
N ALA A 110 12.47 -12.38 -12.55
CA ALA A 110 12.89 -13.75 -12.88
C ALA A 110 12.36 -14.81 -11.90
N LEU A 111 11.95 -14.40 -10.69
CA LEU A 111 11.53 -15.29 -9.62
C LEU A 111 10.01 -15.36 -9.57
N GLU A 112 9.44 -16.35 -10.26
CA GLU A 112 7.98 -16.52 -10.40
C GLU A 112 7.25 -16.59 -9.06
N ASN A 113 7.86 -17.19 -8.03
CA ASN A 113 7.30 -17.30 -6.68
C ASN A 113 7.14 -15.96 -5.95
N LEU A 114 7.64 -14.86 -6.51
CA LEU A 114 7.50 -13.50 -5.97
C LEU A 114 6.49 -12.65 -6.74
N HIS A 115 5.91 -13.18 -7.83
CA HIS A 115 4.94 -12.51 -8.70
C HIS A 115 3.52 -12.44 -8.10
N HIS A 116 3.41 -12.18 -6.80
CA HIS A 116 2.15 -12.31 -6.08
C HIS A 116 1.06 -11.35 -6.59
N ALA A 117 1.40 -10.14 -7.05
CA ALA A 117 0.40 -9.23 -7.63
C ALA A 117 -0.13 -9.75 -8.98
N HIS A 118 0.73 -10.36 -9.80
CA HIS A 118 0.30 -11.04 -11.01
C HIS A 118 -0.67 -12.19 -10.69
N GLU A 119 -0.33 -13.06 -9.73
CA GLU A 119 -1.22 -14.17 -9.36
C GLU A 119 -2.58 -13.69 -8.83
N LEU A 120 -2.58 -12.62 -8.02
CA LEU A 120 -3.80 -12.01 -7.49
C LEU A 120 -4.64 -11.39 -8.61
N ALA A 121 -4.02 -10.72 -9.58
CA ALA A 121 -4.72 -10.15 -10.73
C ALA A 121 -5.39 -11.23 -11.59
N VAL A 122 -4.71 -12.34 -11.87
CA VAL A 122 -5.28 -13.50 -12.58
C VAL A 122 -6.48 -14.09 -11.82
N ARG A 123 -6.51 -13.99 -10.48
CA ARG A 123 -7.62 -14.44 -9.62
C ARG A 123 -8.76 -13.41 -9.49
N GLY A 124 -8.67 -12.26 -10.16
CA GLY A 124 -9.75 -11.26 -10.18
C GLY A 124 -9.63 -10.11 -9.18
N PHE A 125 -8.46 -9.94 -8.53
CA PHE A 125 -8.20 -8.80 -7.65
C PHE A 125 -7.56 -7.63 -8.42
N VAL A 126 -8.00 -6.41 -8.15
CA VAL A 126 -7.24 -5.22 -8.59
C VAL A 126 -5.99 -5.10 -7.74
N CYS A 127 -4.82 -4.97 -8.36
CA CYS A 127 -3.57 -4.85 -7.60
C CYS A 127 -2.87 -3.52 -7.91
N LEU A 128 -2.60 -2.74 -6.85
CA LEU A 128 -1.73 -1.58 -6.89
C LEU A 128 -0.34 -1.99 -6.40
N VAL A 129 0.67 -1.81 -7.24
CA VAL A 129 2.05 -2.21 -6.98
C VAL A 129 2.95 -0.99 -7.10
N GLN A 130 3.27 -0.37 -5.97
CA GLN A 130 3.98 0.90 -5.94
C GLN A 130 5.44 0.75 -5.50
N ASP A 131 6.32 1.55 -6.08
CA ASP A 131 7.65 1.79 -5.50
C ASP A 131 7.52 2.74 -4.29
N PRO A 132 8.46 2.74 -3.33
CA PRO A 132 8.54 3.81 -2.33
C PRO A 132 8.77 5.16 -3.01
N SER A 133 8.25 6.23 -2.42
CA SER A 133 8.52 7.60 -2.84
C SER A 133 10.02 7.91 -2.68
N ILE A 134 10.77 7.81 -3.77
CA ILE A 134 12.17 8.21 -3.84
C ILE A 134 12.25 9.21 -4.99
N ARG A 135 12.64 10.46 -4.69
CA ARG A 135 12.66 11.64 -5.60
C ARG A 135 13.45 11.48 -6.92
N ARG A 136 13.91 10.28 -7.29
CA ARG A 136 14.89 10.05 -8.37
C ARG A 136 14.59 8.88 -9.33
N ARG A 137 13.45 8.18 -9.25
CA ARG A 137 13.12 7.17 -10.27
C ARG A 137 12.17 7.74 -11.34
N PRO A 138 12.61 7.89 -12.61
CA PRO A 138 11.68 8.15 -13.70
C PRO A 138 10.75 6.95 -13.90
N LEU A 139 9.61 7.21 -14.54
CA LEU A 139 8.54 6.23 -14.78
C LEU A 139 9.08 4.91 -15.34
#